data_AF-A0A928HV73-F1
#
_entry.id   AF-A0A928HV73-F1
#
_cell.length_a   1.000
_cell.length_b   1.000
_cell.length_c   1.000
_cell.angle_alpha   90.00
_cell.angle_beta   90.00
_cell.angle_gamma   90.00
#
_symmetry.space_group_name_H-M   'P 1'
#
loop_
_entity.id
_entity.type
_entity.pdbx_description
1 polymer ?
#
loop_
_entity_poly.entity_id
_entity_poly.type
_entity_poly.pdbx_seq_one_letter_code
_entity_poly.pdbx_strand_id
1 'polypeptide(L)'
;MSEYAIGVFLICTLIGLFSHLSYGGKGDVSRIALSVLMLYVVISPLASMAKDMDFKSVFDVDFNEEIISDGYEGIAEDAFARGIESAVAEKFSLSEENIRVRVVDFDFENMRAGKISVILSGRAALADYKSIEKYLNGLNIGVCECEIEIG
;
A
#
# COMPACT_ATOMS: atom_id res chain seq x y z
N MET A 1 -37.65 5.54 8.88
CA MET A 1 -36.43 5.40 8.05
C MET A 1 -35.25 5.71 8.95
N SER A 2 -34.28 4.81 9.08
CA SER A 2 -33.16 5.01 10.01
C SER A 2 -32.27 6.14 9.53
N GLU A 3 -31.73 6.92 10.46
CA GLU A 3 -30.87 8.10 10.21
C GLU A 3 -29.68 7.79 9.28
N TYR A 4 -29.21 6.53 9.29
CA TYR A 4 -28.19 6.00 8.40
C TYR A 4 -28.58 6.00 6.91
N ALA A 5 -29.84 5.72 6.58
CA ALA A 5 -30.31 5.74 5.19
C ALA A 5 -30.31 7.16 4.63
N ILE A 6 -30.58 8.16 5.48
CA ILE A 6 -30.52 9.58 5.13
C ILE A 6 -29.06 10.01 4.90
N GLY A 7 -28.13 9.53 5.72
CA GLY A 7 -26.69 9.79 5.57
C GLY A 7 -26.10 9.23 4.27
N VAL A 8 -26.41 7.97 3.93
CA VAL A 8 -25.97 7.35 2.67
C VAL A 8 -26.58 8.08 1.46
N PHE A 9 -27.86 8.47 1.55
CA PHE A 9 -28.52 9.23 0.50
C PHE A 9 -27.88 10.60 0.28
N LEU A 10 -27.51 11.31 1.35
CA LEU A 10 -26.81 12.60 1.28
C LEU A 10 -25.44 12.46 0.61
N ILE A 11 -24.63 11.47 1.00
CA ILE A 11 -23.28 11.26 0.44
C ILE A 11 -23.36 10.89 -1.05
N CYS A 12 -24.26 9.99 -1.43
CA CYS A 12 -24.44 9.60 -2.84
C CYS A 12 -24.97 10.77 -3.69
N THR A 13 -25.85 11.61 -3.15
CA THR A 13 -26.36 12.80 -3.83
C THR A 13 -25.25 13.83 -4.02
N LEU A 14 -24.38 14.04 -3.02
CA LEU A 14 -23.23 14.94 -3.11
C LEU A 14 -22.21 14.48 -4.15
N ILE A 15 -21.91 13.18 -4.22
CA ILE A 15 -21.00 12.61 -5.22
C ILE A 15 -21.60 12.73 -6.63
N GLY A 16 -22.91 12.50 -6.77
CA GLY A 16 -23.63 12.70 -8.03
C GLY A 16 -23.61 14.16 -8.50
N LEU A 17 -23.85 15.11 -7.59
CA LEU A 17 -23.79 16.55 -7.87
C LEU A 17 -22.38 17.01 -8.24
N PHE A 18 -21.37 16.55 -7.49
CA PHE A 18 -19.96 16.86 -7.72
C PHE A 18 -19.47 16.31 -9.06
N SER A 19 -19.89 15.11 -9.43
CA SER A 19 -19.59 14.51 -10.73
C SER A 19 -20.26 15.29 -11.86
N HIS A 20 -21.49 15.79 -11.67
CA HIS A 20 -22.19 16.57 -12.68
C HIS A 20 -21.56 17.97 -12.91
N LEU A 21 -21.11 18.61 -11.83
CA LEU A 21 -20.38 19.89 -11.87
C LEU A 21 -18.99 19.72 -12.49
N SER A 22 -18.28 18.64 -12.17
CA SER A 22 -16.92 18.38 -12.67
C SER A 22 -16.87 17.99 -14.16
N TYR A 23 -17.92 17.35 -14.69
CA TYR A 23 -18.02 16.97 -16.11
C TYR A 23 -18.67 18.03 -17.02
N GLY A 24 -18.87 19.26 -16.53
CA GLY A 24 -19.28 20.39 -17.36
C GLY A 24 -20.69 20.27 -17.96
N GLY A 25 -21.62 19.64 -17.24
CA GLY A 25 -23.06 19.69 -17.59
C GLY A 25 -23.49 18.91 -18.84
N LYS A 26 -22.63 18.09 -19.45
CA LYS A 26 -22.97 17.24 -20.62
C LYS A 26 -23.49 15.84 -20.27
N GLY A 27 -23.80 15.60 -18.99
CA GLY A 27 -24.34 14.32 -18.51
C GLY A 27 -25.86 14.39 -18.41
N ASP A 28 -26.56 13.47 -19.08
CA ASP A 28 -28.01 13.28 -18.98
C ASP A 28 -28.40 13.07 -17.50
N VAL A 29 -29.09 14.05 -16.91
CA VAL A 29 -29.48 14.07 -15.47
C VAL A 29 -30.23 12.78 -15.10
N SER A 30 -31.01 12.26 -16.04
CA SER A 30 -31.73 10.98 -16.01
C SER A 30 -30.81 9.79 -15.72
N ARG A 31 -29.61 9.77 -16.30
CA ARG A 31 -28.63 8.69 -16.13
C ARG A 31 -27.96 8.75 -14.76
N ILE A 32 -27.64 9.95 -14.28
CA ILE A 32 -27.03 10.14 -12.95
C ILE A 32 -28.02 9.73 -11.87
N ALA A 33 -29.29 10.17 -11.98
CA ALA A 33 -30.34 9.77 -11.06
C ALA A 33 -30.54 8.24 -11.06
N LEU A 34 -30.53 7.60 -12.24
CA LEU A 34 -30.64 6.15 -12.36
C LEU A 34 -29.44 5.42 -11.74
N SER A 35 -28.21 5.92 -11.94
CA SER A 35 -27.00 5.35 -11.35
C SER A 35 -26.99 5.45 -9.82
N VAL A 36 -27.44 6.58 -9.27
CA VAL A 36 -27.56 6.76 -7.80
C VAL A 36 -28.64 5.83 -7.24
N LEU A 37 -29.75 5.65 -7.95
CA LEU A 37 -30.83 4.77 -7.54
C LEU A 37 -30.44 3.28 -7.62
N MET A 38 -29.69 2.89 -8.65
CA MET A 38 -29.08 1.56 -8.77
C MET A 38 -28.09 1.29 -7.62
N LEU A 39 -27.24 2.27 -7.30
CA LEU A 39 -26.29 2.17 -6.19
C LEU A 39 -27.02 1.98 -4.85
N TYR A 40 -28.12 2.71 -4.64
CA TYR A 40 -28.95 2.55 -3.44
C TYR A 40 -29.56 1.15 -3.33
N VAL A 41 -30.06 0.58 -4.42
CA VAL A 41 -30.62 -0.78 -4.44
C VAL A 41 -29.56 -1.85 -4.13
N VAL A 42 -28.30 -1.65 -4.55
CA VAL A 42 -27.20 -2.58 -4.25
C VAL A 42 -26.71 -2.44 -2.80
N ILE A 43 -26.68 -1.23 -2.25
CA ILE A 43 -26.17 -0.97 -0.89
C ILE A 43 -27.23 -1.28 0.18
N SER A 44 -28.53 -1.12 -0.12
CA SER A 44 -29.60 -1.36 0.86
C SER A 44 -29.61 -2.77 1.48
N PRO A 45 -29.41 -3.88 0.74
CA PRO A 45 -29.28 -5.21 1.32
C PRO A 45 -28.02 -5.35 2.18
N LEU A 46 -26.89 -4.78 1.74
CA LEU A 46 -25.62 -4.80 2.49
C LEU A 46 -25.72 -4.05 3.83
N ALA A 47 -26.42 -2.92 3.85
CA ALA A 47 -26.67 -2.16 5.07
C ALA A 47 -27.61 -2.91 6.05
N SER A 48 -28.55 -3.71 5.53
CA SER A 48 -29.38 -4.59 6.35
C SER A 48 -28.58 -5.76 6.93
N MET A 49 -27.70 -6.37 6.12
CA MET A 49 -26.81 -7.45 6.58
C MET A 49 -25.80 -6.96 7.63
N ALA A 50 -25.28 -5.73 7.49
CA ALA A 50 -24.40 -5.11 8.48
C ALA A 50 -25.10 -4.84 9.83
N LYS A 51 -26.43 -4.72 9.83
CA LYS A 51 -27.22 -4.47 11.04
C LYS A 51 -27.48 -5.74 11.86
N ASP A 52 -27.47 -6.90 11.20
CA ASP A 52 -27.61 -8.22 11.85
C ASP A 52 -26.24 -8.81 12.25
N MET A 53 -25.13 -8.21 11.81
CA MET A 53 -23.81 -8.51 12.33
C MET A 53 -23.64 -7.79 13.66
N ASP A 54 -23.70 -8.55 14.75
CA ASP A 54 -23.43 -8.10 16.12
C ASP A 54 -21.98 -7.61 16.25
N PHE A 55 -21.77 -6.34 15.87
CA PHE A 55 -20.50 -5.61 15.91
C PHE A 55 -19.86 -5.56 17.30
N LYS A 56 -20.57 -6.03 18.33
CA LYS A 56 -20.09 -6.07 19.71
C LYS A 56 -19.20 -7.27 20.02
N SER A 57 -19.16 -8.29 19.17
CA SER A 57 -18.29 -9.47 19.36
C SER A 57 -17.06 -9.51 18.45
N VAL A 58 -16.97 -8.60 17.48
CA VAL A 58 -15.81 -8.49 16.57
C VAL A 58 -14.81 -7.43 17.04
N PHE A 59 -15.23 -6.50 17.90
CA PHE A 59 -14.41 -5.38 18.39
C PHE A 59 -14.10 -5.42 19.90
N ASP A 60 -14.41 -6.52 20.59
CA ASP A 60 -13.93 -6.80 21.95
C ASP A 60 -12.53 -7.46 21.90
N VAL A 61 -11.67 -6.95 21.01
CA VAL A 61 -10.24 -7.23 21.08
C VAL A 61 -9.71 -6.33 22.18
N ASP A 62 -9.46 -6.93 23.33
CA ASP A 62 -8.69 -6.36 24.43
C ASP A 62 -7.38 -5.83 23.82
N PHE A 63 -7.24 -4.51 23.64
CA PHE A 63 -6.03 -3.86 23.12
C PHE A 63 -4.91 -3.86 24.18
N ASN A 64 -4.75 -4.99 24.86
CA ASN A 64 -3.84 -5.18 25.98
C ASN A 64 -3.12 -6.53 25.93
N GLU A 65 -3.07 -7.16 24.76
CA GLU A 65 -2.14 -8.27 24.51
C GLU A 65 -1.00 -7.77 23.62
N GLU A 66 0.22 -8.07 24.04
CA GLU A 66 1.43 -8.14 23.20
C GLU A 66 1.13 -9.02 21.97
N ILE A 67 0.52 -8.45 20.93
CA ILE A 67 0.20 -9.16 19.70
C ILE A 67 1.51 -9.35 18.91
N ILE A 68 2.14 -10.51 19.12
CA ILE A 68 2.85 -11.32 18.12
C ILE A 68 3.63 -10.47 17.08
N SER A 69 4.72 -9.82 17.50
CA SER A 69 5.58 -9.01 16.62
C SER A 69 6.29 -9.83 15.54
N ASP A 70 6.66 -11.07 15.86
CA ASP A 70 7.63 -11.84 15.07
C ASP A 70 7.14 -12.20 13.65
N GLY A 71 5.83 -12.36 13.47
CA GLY A 71 5.26 -12.72 12.16
C GLY A 71 5.16 -11.54 11.19
N TYR A 72 4.92 -10.34 11.70
CA TYR A 72 4.77 -9.13 10.89
C TYR A 72 6.11 -8.50 10.55
N GLU A 73 7.09 -8.62 11.44
CA GLU A 73 8.45 -8.14 11.25
C GLU A 73 9.09 -8.77 10.01
N GLY A 74 9.01 -10.10 9.85
CA GLY A 74 9.54 -10.79 8.67
C GLY A 74 8.85 -10.39 7.36
N ILE A 75 7.52 -10.18 7.38
CA ILE A 75 6.78 -9.70 6.20
C ILE A 75 7.21 -8.28 5.83
N ALA A 76 7.43 -7.43 6.83
CA ALA A 76 7.85 -6.05 6.64
C ALA A 76 9.31 -5.95 6.17
N GLU A 77 10.20 -6.80 6.69
CA GLU A 77 11.58 -6.92 6.23
C GLU A 77 11.63 -7.34 4.75
N ASP A 78 10.85 -8.35 4.37
CA ASP A 78 10.73 -8.80 2.97
C ASP A 78 10.19 -7.69 2.06
N ALA A 79 9.15 -6.98 2.51
CA ALA A 79 8.57 -5.86 1.77
C ALA A 79 9.57 -4.70 1.62
N PHE A 80 10.34 -4.42 2.67
CA PHE A 80 11.39 -3.42 2.68
C PHE A 80 12.52 -3.77 1.70
N ALA A 81 12.99 -5.02 1.73
CA ALA A 81 14.02 -5.53 0.81
C ALA A 81 13.57 -5.41 -0.66
N ARG A 82 12.34 -5.85 -0.97
CA ARG A 82 11.76 -5.71 -2.32
C ARG A 82 11.61 -4.26 -2.75
N GLY A 83 11.18 -3.38 -1.84
CA GLY A 83 11.10 -1.95 -2.13
C GLY A 83 12.45 -1.35 -2.56
N ILE A 84 13.54 -1.80 -1.95
CA ILE A 84 14.90 -1.41 -2.33
C ILE A 84 15.26 -2.01 -3.69
N GLU A 85 14.98 -3.29 -3.94
CA GLU A 85 15.21 -3.95 -5.24
C GLU A 85 14.53 -3.18 -6.37
N SER A 86 13.23 -2.90 -6.25
CA SER A 86 12.47 -2.15 -7.25
C SER A 86 13.01 -0.74 -7.43
N ALA A 87 13.37 -0.03 -6.35
CA ALA A 87 13.90 1.32 -6.41
C ALA A 87 15.26 1.39 -7.13
N VAL A 88 16.15 0.40 -6.90
CA VAL A 88 17.44 0.30 -7.60
C VAL A 88 17.21 -0.09 -9.06
N ALA A 89 16.33 -1.05 -9.32
CA ALA A 89 15.96 -1.48 -10.68
C ALA A 89 15.46 -0.31 -11.53
N GLU A 90 14.52 0.47 -11.00
CA GLU A 90 13.94 1.63 -11.70
C GLU A 90 14.99 2.73 -11.90
N LYS A 91 15.72 3.10 -10.85
CA LYS A 91 16.66 4.22 -10.89
C LYS A 91 17.83 4.00 -11.85
N PHE A 92 18.32 2.76 -11.92
CA PHE A 92 19.48 2.39 -12.73
C PHE A 92 19.13 1.62 -14.00
N SER A 93 17.83 1.47 -14.31
CA SER A 93 17.33 0.74 -15.47
C SER A 93 17.88 -0.69 -15.54
N LEU A 94 17.88 -1.37 -14.40
CA LEU A 94 18.35 -2.74 -14.24
C LEU A 94 17.14 -3.69 -14.15
N SER A 95 17.35 -4.96 -14.52
CA SER A 95 16.32 -5.98 -14.32
C SER A 95 16.32 -6.43 -12.86
N GLU A 96 15.16 -6.34 -12.22
CA GLU A 96 14.94 -6.69 -10.81
C GLU A 96 15.37 -8.13 -10.49
N GLU A 97 15.22 -9.06 -11.45
CA GLU A 97 15.65 -10.47 -11.31
C GLU A 97 17.15 -10.66 -11.05
N ASN A 98 17.97 -9.64 -11.35
CA ASN A 98 19.42 -9.67 -11.19
C ASN A 98 19.89 -8.92 -9.92
N ILE A 99 18.96 -8.43 -9.11
CA ILE A 99 19.22 -7.71 -7.87
C ILE A 99 18.69 -8.56 -6.72
N ARG A 100 19.49 -8.71 -5.66
CA ARG A 100 19.02 -9.29 -4.41
C ARG A 100 19.40 -8.38 -3.26
N VAL A 101 18.48 -8.15 -2.33
CA VAL A 101 18.76 -7.34 -1.14
C VAL A 101 18.75 -8.23 0.10
N ARG A 102 19.78 -8.10 0.93
CA ARG A 102 19.81 -8.65 2.28
C ARG A 102 19.80 -7.51 3.29
N VAL A 103 18.89 -7.61 4.23
CA VAL A 103 18.73 -6.66 5.33
C VAL A 103 19.36 -7.29 6.58
N VAL A 104 20.02 -6.48 7.40
CA VAL A 104 20.61 -6.90 8.68
C VAL A 104 20.24 -5.85 9.72
N ASP A 105 19.84 -6.32 10.90
CA ASP A 105 19.35 -5.50 12.01
C ASP A 105 18.20 -4.58 11.56
N PHE A 106 17.11 -5.19 11.06
CA PHE A 106 15.90 -4.46 10.68
C PHE A 106 15.20 -3.90 11.93
N ASP A 107 14.91 -2.61 11.90
CA ASP A 107 14.14 -1.88 12.88
C ASP A 107 12.75 -1.63 12.30
N PHE A 108 11.81 -2.49 12.70
CA PHE A 108 10.43 -2.46 12.23
C PHE A 108 9.71 -1.16 12.61
N GLU A 109 9.97 -0.60 13.80
CA GLU A 109 9.28 0.61 14.26
C GLU A 109 9.66 1.83 13.41
N ASN A 110 10.94 1.93 13.04
CA ASN A 110 11.45 3.05 12.26
C ASN A 110 11.54 2.77 10.75
N MET A 111 11.18 1.55 10.32
CA MET A 111 11.33 1.05 8.94
C MET A 111 12.74 1.31 8.40
N ARG A 112 13.74 0.91 9.19
CA ARG A 112 15.17 1.13 8.92
C ARG A 112 15.95 -0.15 9.04
N ALA A 113 17.14 -0.19 8.46
CA ALA A 113 18.06 -1.29 8.63
C ALA A 113 19.39 -0.79 9.18
N GLY A 114 20.02 -1.55 10.06
CA GLY A 114 21.41 -1.29 10.45
C GLY A 114 22.33 -1.38 9.24
N LYS A 115 22.17 -2.45 8.44
CA LYS A 115 22.92 -2.65 7.20
C LYS A 115 22.04 -3.20 6.07
N ILE A 116 22.27 -2.70 4.86
CA ILE A 116 21.62 -3.15 3.63
C ILE A 116 22.72 -3.64 2.67
N SER A 117 22.75 -4.94 2.39
CA SER A 117 23.65 -5.53 1.39
C SER A 117 22.89 -5.73 0.08
N VAL A 118 23.25 -4.96 -0.94
CA VAL A 118 22.68 -5.12 -2.30
C VAL A 118 23.62 -5.97 -3.12
N ILE A 119 23.14 -7.13 -3.56
CA ILE A 119 23.88 -8.10 -4.36
C ILE A 119 23.45 -7.94 -5.82
N LEU A 120 24.40 -7.58 -6.67
CA LEU A 120 24.18 -7.43 -8.11
C LEU A 120 24.77 -8.64 -8.85
N SER A 121 23.95 -9.27 -9.69
CA SER A 121 24.32 -10.47 -10.45
C SER A 121 24.10 -10.26 -11.96
N GLY A 122 24.62 -11.17 -12.78
CA GLY A 122 24.38 -11.17 -14.24
C GLY A 122 24.71 -9.83 -14.93
N ARG A 123 23.73 -9.24 -15.63
CA ARG A 123 23.92 -7.94 -16.29
C ARG A 123 24.00 -6.77 -15.29
N ALA A 124 23.39 -6.90 -14.11
CA ALA A 124 23.44 -5.87 -13.07
C ALA A 124 24.84 -5.78 -12.43
N ALA A 125 25.65 -6.83 -12.49
CA ALA A 125 27.05 -6.81 -12.02
C ALA A 125 27.94 -5.81 -12.78
N LEU A 126 27.53 -5.35 -13.96
CA LEU A 126 28.23 -4.32 -14.74
C LEU A 126 27.84 -2.89 -14.36
N ALA A 127 26.84 -2.72 -13.49
CA ALA A 127 26.39 -1.40 -13.04
C ALA A 127 27.43 -0.75 -12.11
N ASP A 128 27.39 0.58 -12.03
CA ASP A 128 28.26 1.32 -11.11
C ASP A 128 27.77 1.19 -9.67
N TYR A 129 28.29 0.18 -8.98
CA TYR A 129 27.96 -0.15 -7.58
C TYR A 129 28.16 1.05 -6.64
N LYS A 130 29.14 1.93 -6.89
CA LYS A 130 29.38 3.12 -6.04
C LYS A 130 28.25 4.13 -6.16
N SER A 131 27.68 4.27 -7.36
CA SER A 131 26.53 5.15 -7.59
C SER A 131 25.27 4.62 -6.91
N ILE A 132 25.08 3.29 -6.91
CA ILE A 132 23.97 2.62 -6.21
C ILE A 132 24.11 2.81 -4.69
N GLU A 133 25.29 2.54 -4.16
CA GLU A 133 25.61 2.73 -2.74
C GLU A 133 25.37 4.18 -2.30
N LYS A 134 25.84 5.16 -3.08
CA LYS A 134 25.62 6.58 -2.81
C LYS A 134 24.14 6.97 -2.83
N TYR A 135 23.37 6.40 -3.77
CA TYR A 135 21.94 6.64 -3.86
C TYR A 135 21.22 6.13 -2.61
N LEU A 136 21.48 4.89 -2.21
CA LEU A 136 20.82 4.27 -1.06
C LEU A 136 21.25 4.91 0.28
N ASN A 137 22.53 5.22 0.45
CA ASN A 137 23.00 5.99 1.60
C ASN A 137 22.39 7.40 1.67
N GLY A 138 22.05 7.99 0.51
CA GLY A 138 21.34 9.27 0.44
C GLY A 138 19.89 9.23 0.96
N LEU A 139 19.27 8.05 1.02
CA LEU A 139 17.90 7.87 1.50
C LEU A 139 17.80 7.78 3.04
N ASN A 140 18.92 7.68 3.75
CA ASN A 140 18.95 7.55 5.22
C ASN A 140 18.07 6.40 5.77
N ILE A 141 17.99 5.31 5.03
CA ILE A 141 17.25 4.08 5.39
C ILE A 141 18.13 3.03 6.09
N GLY A 142 19.45 3.20 6.05
CA GLY A 142 20.43 2.31 6.64
C GLY A 142 21.82 2.55 6.06
N VAL A 143 22.84 1.84 6.58
CA VAL A 143 24.17 1.82 5.96
C VAL A 143 24.15 0.82 4.83
N CYS A 144 24.26 1.29 3.59
CA CYS A 144 24.25 0.44 2.42
C CYS A 144 25.66 0.04 2.01
N GLU A 145 25.84 -1.26 1.75
CA GLU A 145 27.01 -1.81 1.05
C GLU A 145 26.51 -2.54 -0.20
N CYS A 146 27.19 -2.34 -1.33
CA CYS A 146 26.91 -3.06 -2.56
C CYS A 146 27.96 -4.14 -2.78
N GLU A 147 27.51 -5.37 -2.98
CA GLU A 147 28.33 -6.53 -3.29
C GLU A 147 28.04 -6.97 -4.74
N ILE A 148 29.09 -7.38 -5.46
CA ILE A 148 28.95 -7.90 -6.82
C ILE A 148 29.14 -9.41 -6.75
N GLU A 149 28.09 -10.13 -7.13
CA GLU A 149 28.16 -11.59 -7.30
C GLU A 149 28.62 -11.87 -8.74
N ILE A 150 29.91 -12.18 -8.89
CA ILE A 150 30.51 -12.56 -10.18
C ILE A 150 30.35 -14.08 -10.33
N GLY A 151 29.42 -14.48 -11.20
CA GLY A 151 29.26 -15.87 -11.68
C GLY A 151 29.90 -16.07 -13.05
#